data_AF-A0AAD0KTI0-F1
#
_entry.id   AF-A0AAD0KTI0-F1
#
_cell.length_a   1.000
_cell.length_b   1.000
_cell.length_c   1.000
_cell.angle_alpha   90.00
_cell.angle_beta   90.00
_cell.angle_gamma   90.00
#
_symmetry.space_group_name_H-M   'P 1'
#
loop_
_entity.id
_entity.type
_entity.pdbx_description
1 polymer ?
#
loop_
_entity_poly.entity_id
_entity_poly.type
_entity_poly.pdbx_seq_one_letter_code
_entity_poly.pdbx_strand_id
1 'polypeptide(L)' 'MLYLLLVLVLGTLFYIGWRAAQAQANRPKTRVIGPDDDPEFLWRLEHRDDNPR' A
#
# COMPACT_ATOMS: atom_id res chain seq x y z
N MET A 1 29.58 -13.23 -28.57
CA MET A 1 28.14 -13.05 -28.85
C MET A 1 27.25 -13.61 -27.75
N LEU A 2 27.43 -14.87 -27.33
CA LEU A 2 26.67 -15.46 -26.21
C LEU A 2 26.64 -14.58 -24.94
N TYR A 3 27.78 -14.02 -24.56
CA TYR A 3 27.88 -13.14 -23.38
C TYR A 3 27.03 -11.86 -23.50
N LEU A 4 26.88 -11.30 -24.71
CA LEU A 4 25.99 -10.16 -24.94
C LEU A 4 24.53 -10.54 -24.72
N LEU A 5 24.11 -11.71 -25.23
CA LEU A 5 22.76 -12.24 -24.98
C LEU A 5 22.53 -12.48 -23.49
N LEU A 6 23.54 -13.01 -22.79
CA LEU A 6 23.47 -13.27 -21.35
C LEU A 6 23.27 -11.97 -20.56
N VAL A 7 24.01 -10.90 -20.90
CA VAL A 7 23.83 -9.57 -20.28
C VAL A 7 22.44 -9.01 -20.55
N LEU A 8 21.92 -9.13 -21.78
CA LEU A 8 20.57 -8.67 -22.11
C LEU A 8 19.49 -9.43 -21.34
N VAL A 9 19.61 -10.76 -21.24
CA VAL A 9 18.69 -11.59 -20.46
C VAL A 9 18.72 -11.20 -18.98
N LEU A 10 19.90 -11.09 -18.39
CA LEU A 10 20.04 -10.68 -16.99
C LEU A 10 19.48 -9.28 -16.74
N GLY A 11 19.79 -8.30 -17.61
CA GLY A 11 19.28 -6.94 -17.49
C GLY A 11 17.75 -6.89 -17.62
N THR A 12 17.18 -7.65 -18.54
CA THR A 12 15.72 -7.73 -18.72
C THR A 12 15.04 -8.35 -17.51
N LEU A 13 15.58 -9.45 -16.98
CA LEU A 13 15.05 -10.10 -15.76
C LEU A 13 15.15 -9.17 -14.55
N PHE A 14 16.29 -8.50 -14.37
CA PHE A 14 16.49 -7.55 -13.29
C PHE A 14 15.50 -6.39 -13.38
N TYR A 15 15.33 -5.82 -14.59
CA TYR A 15 14.39 -4.74 -14.82
C TYR A 15 12.95 -5.17 -14.52
N ILE A 16 12.51 -6.33 -15.00
CA ILE A 16 11.16 -6.85 -14.73
C ILE A 16 10.96 -7.06 -13.23
N GLY A 17 11.93 -7.67 -12.54
CA GLY A 17 11.88 -7.88 -11.10
C GLY A 17 11.77 -6.57 -10.33
N TRP A 18 12.60 -5.59 -10.65
CA TRP A 18 12.55 -4.24 -10.07
C TRP A 18 11.19 -3.59 -10.33
N ARG A 19 10.70 -3.60 -11.57
CA ARG A 19 9.44 -2.94 -11.96
C ARG A 19 8.23 -3.59 -11.27
N ALA A 20 8.25 -4.92 -11.11
CA ALA A 20 7.21 -5.64 -10.38
C ALA A 20 7.21 -5.32 -8.88
N ALA A 21 8.40 -5.28 -8.25
CA ALA A 21 8.53 -4.90 -6.84
C ALA A 21 8.03 -3.47 -6.59
N GLN A 22 8.41 -2.52 -7.45
CA GLN A 22 7.92 -1.14 -7.39
C GLN A 22 6.41 -1.04 -7.58
N ALA A 23 5.83 -1.87 -8.45
CA ALA A 23 4.38 -1.90 -8.65
C ALA A 23 3.62 -2.42 -7.42
N GLN A 24 4.22 -3.31 -6.62
CA GLN A 24 3.63 -3.76 -5.36
C GLN A 24 3.81 -2.75 -4.22
N ALA A 25 4.97 -2.09 -4.13
CA ALA A 25 5.23 -1.07 -3.12
C ALA A 25 4.28 0.14 -3.24
N ASN A 26 3.92 0.50 -4.47
CA ASN A 26 3.01 1.60 -4.75
C ASN A 26 1.53 1.20 -4.74
N ARG A 27 1.18 -0.06 -4.38
CA ARG A 27 -0.23 -0.40 -4.23
C ARG A 27 -0.77 0.34 -3.01
N PRO A 28 -1.84 1.14 -3.15
CA PRO A 28 -2.52 1.70 -2.00
C PRO A 28 -2.98 0.53 -1.15
N LYS A 29 -2.41 0.40 0.05
CA LYS A 29 -2.88 -0.56 1.04
C LYS A 29 -4.35 -0.21 1.28
N THR A 30 -5.26 -1.16 1.07
CA THR A 30 -6.65 -1.03 1.52
C THR A 30 -6.59 -0.94 3.03
N ARG A 31 -6.46 0.28 3.54
CA ARG A 31 -6.47 0.56 4.96
C ARG A 31 -7.90 0.32 5.38
N VAL A 32 -8.14 -0.78 6.07
CA VAL A 32 -9.34 -0.95 6.86
C VAL A 32 -9.25 0.16 7.91
N ILE A 33 -10.00 1.23 7.69
CA ILE A 33 -10.15 2.30 8.68
C ILE A 33 -10.91 1.62 9.83
N GLY A 34 -10.19 1.37 10.93
CA GLY A 34 -10.84 0.90 12.16
C GLY A 34 -11.75 2.00 12.72
N PRO A 35 -12.70 1.68 13.61
CA PRO A 35 -13.52 2.68 14.27
C PRO A 35 -12.70 3.82 14.89
N ASP A 36 -11.52 3.50 15.42
CA ASP A 36 -10.58 4.45 16.04
C ASP A 36 -9.88 5.40 15.05
N ASP A 37 -9.87 5.06 13.75
CA ASP A 37 -9.31 5.88 12.66
C ASP A 37 -10.41 6.63 11.87
N ASP A 38 -11.71 6.41 12.17
CA ASP A 38 -12.83 7.06 11.50
C ASP A 38 -13.21 8.36 12.23
N PRO A 39 -12.94 9.54 11.64
CA PRO A 39 -13.27 10.82 12.27
C PRO A 39 -14.77 10.95 12.56
N GLU A 40 -15.65 10.36 11.76
CA GLU A 40 -17.09 10.39 11.98
C GLU A 40 -17.52 9.51 13.16
N PHE A 41 -16.81 8.40 13.39
CA PHE A 41 -17.06 7.56 14.58
C PHE A 41 -16.62 8.28 15.86
N LEU A 42 -15.42 8.87 15.87
CA LEU A 42 -14.92 9.65 17.01
C LEU A 42 -15.81 10.87 17.29
N TRP A 43 -16.24 11.58 16.24
CA TRP A 43 -17.18 12.69 16.36
C TRP A 43 -18.49 12.25 17.01
N ARG A 44 -19.05 11.10 16.60
CA ARG A 44 -20.27 10.55 17.22
C ARG A 44 -20.09 10.13 18.67
N LEU A 45 -18.91 9.66 19.08
CA LEU A 45 -18.63 9.29 20.47
C LEU A 45 -18.54 10.54 21.37
N GLU A 46 -17.77 11.54 20.92
CA GLU A 46 -17.61 12.82 21.63
C GLU A 46 -18.96 13.53 21.85
N HIS A 47 -19.88 13.46 20.88
CA HIS A 47 -21.16 14.17 20.96
C HIS A 47 -22.28 13.41 21.68
N ARG A 48 -22.08 12.13 22.06
CA ARG A 48 -23.15 11.29 22.62
C ARG A 48 -23.09 11.12 24.14
N ASP A 49 -22.00 11.53 24.78
CA ASP A 49 -21.79 11.34 26.23
C ASP A 49 -22.16 12.54 27.11
N ASP A 50 -22.65 13.65 26.54
CA ASP A 50 -23.02 14.87 27.31
C ASP A 50 -24.43 14.84 27.92
N ASN A 51 -25.14 13.71 27.88
CA ASN A 51 -26.47 13.60 28.48
C ASN A 51 -26.64 12.35 29.34
N PRO A 52 -26.21 12.40 30.62
CA PRO A 52 -26.63 11.42 31.61
C PRO A 52 -28.13 11.63 31.88
N ARG A 53 -28.96 10.72 31.38
CA ARG A 53 -30.36 10.58 31.81
C ARG A 53 -30.45 9.57 32.94
#